data_AF-A0A0C2SXN6-F1
#
_entry.id   AF-A0A0C2SXN6-F1
#
_cell.length_a   1.000
_cell.length_b   1.000
_cell.length_c   1.000
_cell.angle_alpha   90.00
_cell.angle_beta   90.00
_cell.angle_gamma   90.00
#
_symmetry.space_group_name_H-M   'P 1'
#
loop_
_entity.id
_entity.type
_entity.pdbx_description
1 polymer ?
#
loop_
_entity_poly.entity_id
_entity_poly.type
_entity_poly.pdbx_seq_one_letter_code
_entity_poly.pdbx_strand_id
1 'polypeptide(L)'
;MQVDFDPDDDNIPQKLRNRFLSWMTEVPRLQYSQYGPINKYLTLKFPDAMVKPQGLMRPIMTEREVQIVVGQDGILGEDGLLDVGNISDISIDSTGQYVSKEEKRYPDFIVASYYDDNEKYDKIRLIVEIGSLHKREAASNNVKKEIQKQLHEYMVLLGDEGARWATNVLGVAILGTEVCFSRPRKRKEDGSIMFTMPSKWHSLYDDTFVKEINKVAKMLEDDADD
;
A
#
# COMPACT_ATOMS: atom_id res chain seq x y z
N MET A 1 31.44 -8.76 3.41
CA MET A 1 30.54 -7.63 3.10
C MET A 1 29.66 -7.46 4.32
N GLN A 2 29.73 -6.31 5.00
CA GLN A 2 28.87 -6.05 6.15
C GLN A 2 27.47 -5.80 5.61
N VAL A 3 26.51 -6.62 6.01
CA VAL A 3 25.12 -6.44 5.61
C VAL A 3 24.52 -5.45 6.58
N ASP A 4 24.02 -4.33 6.07
CA ASP A 4 23.34 -3.30 6.86
C ASP A 4 21.96 -3.03 6.25
N PHE A 5 20.97 -2.77 7.10
CA PHE A 5 19.60 -2.52 6.66
C PHE A 5 19.39 -1.01 6.48
N ASP A 6 19.17 -0.57 5.23
CA ASP A 6 18.99 0.84 4.84
C ASP A 6 20.14 1.77 5.31
N PRO A 7 21.42 1.42 5.09
CA PRO A 7 22.59 2.06 5.72
C PRO A 7 22.67 3.59 5.58
N ASP A 8 22.10 4.12 4.50
CA ASP A 8 22.31 5.51 4.08
C ASP A 8 21.27 6.49 4.66
N ASP A 9 20.31 6.01 5.46
CA ASP A 9 19.25 6.85 6.05
C ASP A 9 19.49 7.19 7.53
N ASP A 10 19.99 8.41 7.78
CA ASP A 10 20.29 8.90 9.13
C ASP A 10 19.06 8.97 10.07
N ASN A 11 17.84 8.98 9.53
CA ASN A 11 16.62 8.97 10.35
C ASN A 11 16.35 7.62 11.02
N ILE A 12 16.99 6.54 10.56
CA ILE A 12 16.79 5.19 11.08
C ILE A 12 17.79 4.90 12.21
N PRO A 13 17.36 4.81 13.49
CA PRO A 13 18.28 4.61 14.60
C PRO A 13 18.97 3.25 14.57
N GLN A 14 20.22 3.20 15.01
CA GLN A 14 21.00 1.95 15.06
C GLN A 14 20.30 0.82 15.81
N LYS A 15 19.52 1.13 16.85
CA LYS A 15 18.72 0.12 17.58
C LYS A 15 17.71 -0.58 16.68
N LEU A 16 17.07 0.14 15.76
CA LEU A 16 16.12 -0.43 14.80
C LEU A 16 16.86 -1.21 13.71
N ARG A 17 17.98 -0.69 13.20
CA ARG A 17 18.86 -1.41 12.26
C ARG A 17 19.29 -2.75 12.82
N ASN A 18 19.83 -2.75 14.06
CA ASN A 18 20.22 -3.96 14.78
C ASN A 18 19.06 -4.95 14.95
N ARG A 19 17.83 -4.44 15.13
CA ARG A 19 16.64 -5.29 15.19
C ARG A 19 16.39 -6.00 13.86
N PHE A 20 16.48 -5.30 12.73
CA PHE A 20 16.38 -5.95 11.42
C PHE A 20 17.55 -6.92 11.16
N LEU A 21 18.78 -6.55 11.54
CA LEU A 21 19.95 -7.42 11.37
C LEU A 21 19.84 -8.73 12.17
N SER A 22 19.24 -8.69 13.37
CA SER A 22 18.97 -9.90 14.15
C SER A 22 18.10 -10.92 13.43
N TRP A 23 17.32 -10.51 12.42
CA TRP A 23 16.48 -11.42 11.65
C TRP A 23 17.26 -12.33 10.68
N MET A 24 18.53 -12.02 10.40
CA MET A 24 19.41 -12.95 9.67
C MET A 24 19.69 -14.22 10.45
N THR A 25 19.75 -14.12 11.78
CA THR A 25 19.95 -15.26 12.68
C THR A 25 18.63 -15.79 13.23
N GLU A 26 17.66 -14.90 13.46
CA GLU A 26 16.35 -15.23 14.04
C GLU A 26 15.22 -14.65 13.19
N VAL A 27 14.91 -15.34 12.09
CA VAL A 27 13.85 -14.92 11.16
C VAL A 27 12.52 -14.76 11.91
N PRO A 28 11.87 -13.59 11.82
CA PRO A 28 10.64 -13.32 12.53
C PRO A 28 9.52 -14.14 11.88
N ARG A 29 8.93 -15.04 12.66
CA ARG A 29 7.94 -15.99 12.14
C ARG A 29 6.53 -15.45 12.06
N LEU A 30 6.17 -14.60 13.00
CA LEU A 30 4.80 -14.09 13.09
C LEU A 30 4.79 -12.66 12.57
N GLN A 31 3.73 -12.31 11.88
CA GLN A 31 3.42 -10.93 11.49
C GLN A 31 3.58 -9.98 12.69
N TYR A 32 3.08 -10.37 13.87
CA TYR A 32 3.21 -9.60 15.11
C TYR A 32 4.67 -9.19 15.44
N SER A 33 5.65 -10.07 15.20
CA SER A 33 7.07 -9.80 15.47
C SER A 33 7.71 -8.84 14.47
N GLN A 34 7.16 -8.75 13.26
CA GLN A 34 7.61 -7.87 12.16
C GLN A 34 6.90 -6.51 12.22
N TYR A 35 5.64 -6.51 12.64
CA TYR A 35 4.74 -5.36 12.55
C TYR A 35 5.28 -4.12 13.24
N GLY A 36 5.72 -4.23 14.49
CA GLY A 36 6.26 -3.09 15.27
C GLY A 36 7.50 -2.46 14.62
N PRO A 37 8.56 -3.24 14.32
CA PRO A 37 9.74 -2.74 13.62
C PRO A 37 9.45 -2.14 12.24
N ILE A 38 8.60 -2.78 11.43
CA ILE A 38 8.23 -2.26 10.10
C ILE A 38 7.43 -0.96 10.24
N ASN A 39 6.43 -0.88 11.13
CA ASN A 39 5.70 0.35 11.38
C ASN A 39 6.65 1.50 11.75
N LYS A 40 7.56 1.24 12.71
CA LYS A 40 8.53 2.25 13.14
C LYS A 40 9.46 2.67 12.01
N TYR A 41 9.90 1.72 11.17
CA TYR A 41 10.70 2.01 9.99
C TYR A 41 9.95 2.92 9.01
N LEU A 42 8.73 2.55 8.62
CA LEU A 42 7.91 3.35 7.69
C LEU A 42 7.67 4.77 8.21
N THR A 43 7.31 4.93 9.49
CA THR A 43 7.10 6.27 10.08
C THR A 43 8.36 7.12 10.10
N LEU A 44 9.54 6.52 10.27
CA LEU A 44 10.80 7.26 10.24
C LEU A 44 11.26 7.55 8.80
N LYS A 45 10.98 6.63 7.88
CA LYS A 45 11.36 6.73 6.48
C LYS A 45 10.53 7.76 5.70
N PHE A 46 9.29 7.95 6.11
CA PHE A 46 8.33 8.85 5.47
C PHE A 46 7.80 9.86 6.51
N PRO A 47 8.62 10.79 6.98
CA PRO A 47 8.25 11.71 8.06
C PRO A 47 7.10 12.65 7.66
N ASP A 48 7.01 13.01 6.38
CA ASP A 48 6.01 13.92 5.82
C ASP A 48 4.81 13.19 5.20
N ALA A 49 4.69 11.88 5.43
CA ALA A 49 3.60 11.07 4.92
C ALA A 49 2.75 10.46 6.04
N MET A 50 1.53 10.09 5.69
CA MET A 50 0.62 9.43 6.61
C MET A 50 0.78 7.92 6.52
N VAL A 51 1.41 7.33 7.53
CA VAL A 51 1.48 5.87 7.71
C VAL A 51 0.23 5.39 8.45
N LYS A 52 -0.65 4.65 7.75
CA LYS A 52 -1.90 4.08 8.27
C LYS A 52 -1.76 2.57 8.47
N PRO A 53 -1.58 2.08 9.72
CA PRO A 53 -1.63 0.65 10.02
C PRO A 53 -3.07 0.12 9.82
N GLN A 54 -3.23 -1.05 9.20
CA GLN A 54 -4.55 -1.64 8.88
C GLN A 54 -5.47 -0.66 8.13
N GLY A 55 -4.95 0.00 7.09
CA GLY A 55 -5.70 0.98 6.31
C GLY A 55 -6.87 0.33 5.57
N LEU A 56 -8.12 0.70 5.88
CA LEU A 56 -9.30 0.13 5.24
C LEU A 56 -9.35 0.47 3.75
N MET A 57 -9.43 -0.56 2.92
CA MET A 57 -9.71 -0.47 1.50
C MET A 57 -11.03 -1.16 1.17
N ARG A 58 -11.76 -0.59 0.21
CA ARG A 58 -13.04 -1.12 -0.28
C ARG A 58 -13.08 -1.03 -1.81
N PRO A 59 -13.84 -1.90 -2.50
CA PRO A 59 -14.05 -1.77 -3.94
C PRO A 59 -14.63 -0.38 -4.28
N ILE A 60 -14.01 0.28 -5.26
CA ILE A 60 -14.53 1.53 -5.83
C ILE A 60 -15.76 1.19 -6.66
N MET A 61 -16.82 1.95 -6.49
CA MET A 61 -18.03 1.82 -7.29
C MET A 61 -17.90 2.66 -8.55
N THR A 62 -18.29 2.09 -9.68
CA THR A 62 -18.44 2.81 -10.94
C THR A 62 -19.61 3.79 -10.87
N GLU A 63 -19.60 4.83 -11.70
CA GLU A 63 -20.71 5.79 -11.80
C GLU A 63 -22.06 5.09 -12.04
N ARG A 64 -22.06 4.04 -12.87
CA ARG A 64 -23.25 3.24 -13.15
C ARG A 64 -23.75 2.49 -11.91
N GLU A 65 -22.86 1.91 -11.12
CA GLU A 65 -23.23 1.23 -9.87
C GLU A 65 -23.78 2.23 -8.86
N VAL A 66 -23.17 3.42 -8.75
CA VAL A 66 -23.70 4.51 -7.92
C VAL A 66 -25.09 4.91 -8.39
N GLN A 67 -25.29 5.14 -9.70
CA GLN A 67 -26.60 5.49 -10.27
C GLN A 67 -27.67 4.40 -10.03
N ILE A 68 -27.31 3.11 -10.11
CA ILE A 68 -28.23 2.01 -9.84
C ILE A 68 -28.69 2.04 -8.38
N VAL A 69 -27.77 2.27 -7.44
CA VAL A 69 -28.05 2.19 -6.01
C VAL A 69 -28.71 3.46 -5.47
N VAL A 70 -28.40 4.63 -6.04
CA VAL A 70 -28.99 5.92 -5.66
C VAL A 70 -30.31 6.20 -6.42
N GLY A 71 -30.49 5.62 -7.60
CA GLY A 71 -31.61 5.90 -8.52
C GLY A 71 -31.31 7.09 -9.44
N GLN A 72 -31.97 7.13 -10.60
CA GLN A 72 -31.81 8.22 -11.60
C GLN A 72 -32.16 9.62 -11.07
N ASP A 73 -33.00 9.70 -10.02
CA ASP A 73 -33.46 10.94 -9.39
C ASP A 73 -32.69 11.29 -8.10
N GLY A 74 -31.58 10.59 -7.81
CA GLY A 74 -30.69 10.91 -6.71
C GLY A 74 -30.13 12.32 -6.86
N ILE A 75 -30.67 13.27 -6.11
CA ILE A 75 -30.25 14.68 -6.14
C ILE A 75 -28.78 14.77 -5.73
N LEU A 76 -27.91 15.04 -6.70
CA LEU A 76 -26.60 15.64 -6.43
C LEU A 76 -26.87 17.00 -5.78
N GLY A 77 -26.43 17.21 -4.55
CA GLY A 77 -26.49 18.52 -3.91
C GLY A 77 -25.76 19.57 -4.77
N GLU A 78 -26.05 20.86 -4.56
CA GLU A 78 -25.37 21.97 -5.27
C GLU A 78 -23.83 21.98 -5.07
N ASP A 79 -23.33 21.21 -4.09
CA ASP A 79 -21.91 20.99 -3.79
C ASP A 79 -21.33 19.69 -4.43
N GLY A 80 -22.14 18.94 -5.18
CA GLY A 80 -21.76 17.66 -5.78
C GLY A 80 -21.65 16.51 -4.78
N LEU A 81 -22.02 16.71 -3.51
CA LEU A 81 -22.07 15.66 -2.51
C LEU A 81 -23.48 15.06 -2.51
N LEU A 82 -23.56 13.77 -2.82
CA LEU A 82 -24.74 12.97 -2.49
C LEU A 82 -24.92 12.99 -0.97
N ASP A 83 -26.14 13.19 -0.47
CA ASP A 83 -26.47 12.91 0.93
C ASP A 83 -26.48 11.38 1.14
N VAL A 84 -25.29 10.77 1.08
CA VAL A 84 -25.05 9.31 1.20
C VAL A 84 -25.39 8.81 2.61
N GLY A 85 -25.72 9.70 3.56
CA GLY A 85 -26.01 9.37 4.94
C GLY A 85 -27.14 8.34 5.11
N ASN A 86 -28.06 8.25 4.14
CA ASN A 86 -29.24 7.40 4.22
C ASN A 86 -29.26 6.20 3.25
N ILE A 87 -28.25 6.03 2.40
CA ILE A 87 -28.17 4.88 1.46
C ILE A 87 -27.29 3.80 2.10
N SER A 88 -27.90 2.66 2.44
CA SER A 88 -27.27 1.64 3.29
C SER A 88 -25.97 1.09 2.73
N ASP A 89 -25.81 1.02 1.41
CA ASP A 89 -24.77 0.19 0.79
C ASP A 89 -23.61 0.99 0.16
N ILE A 90 -23.70 2.33 0.10
CA ILE A 90 -22.63 3.22 -0.41
C ILE A 90 -21.97 3.99 0.74
N SER A 91 -20.67 4.22 0.65
CA SER A 91 -19.91 5.17 1.46
C SER A 91 -18.97 5.99 0.57
N ILE A 92 -18.47 7.11 1.08
CA ILE A 92 -17.27 7.76 0.54
C ILE A 92 -16.10 7.37 1.47
N ASP A 93 -14.94 7.03 0.92
CA ASP A 93 -13.74 6.73 1.71
C ASP A 93 -12.86 7.96 1.95
N SER A 94 -11.77 7.80 2.73
CA SER A 94 -10.85 8.91 3.04
C SER A 94 -10.05 9.40 1.83
N THR A 95 -10.10 8.70 0.70
CA THR A 95 -9.49 9.10 -0.57
C THR A 95 -10.52 9.71 -1.54
N GLY A 96 -11.73 10.01 -1.05
CA GLY A 96 -12.77 10.67 -1.82
C GLY A 96 -13.56 9.79 -2.78
N GLN A 97 -13.36 8.46 -2.75
CA GLN A 97 -13.98 7.55 -3.70
C GLN A 97 -15.30 6.99 -3.16
N TYR A 98 -16.30 6.82 -4.03
CA TYR A 98 -17.50 6.05 -3.71
C TYR A 98 -17.15 4.57 -3.61
N VAL A 99 -17.55 3.94 -2.52
CA VAL A 99 -17.19 2.55 -2.21
C VAL A 99 -18.38 1.74 -1.69
N SER A 100 -18.37 0.45 -2.00
CA SER A 100 -19.35 -0.50 -1.46
C SER A 100 -19.08 -0.80 0.01
N LYS A 101 -20.14 -0.85 0.84
CA LYS A 101 -20.04 -1.22 2.26
C LYS A 101 -19.87 -2.73 2.50
N GLU A 102 -20.09 -3.57 1.50
CA GLU A 102 -20.13 -5.03 1.64
C GLU A 102 -18.76 -5.66 1.90
N GLU A 103 -17.74 -5.25 1.15
CA GLU A 103 -16.40 -5.84 1.22
C GLU A 103 -15.40 -4.91 1.89
N LYS A 104 -14.68 -5.44 2.90
CA LYS A 104 -13.62 -4.73 3.61
C LYS A 104 -12.31 -5.47 3.46
N ARG A 105 -11.25 -4.73 3.15
CA ARG A 105 -9.89 -5.23 3.03
C ARG A 105 -8.96 -4.36 3.87
N TYR A 106 -7.98 -4.99 4.52
CA TYR A 106 -7.08 -4.32 5.46
C TYR A 106 -5.64 -4.76 5.18
N PRO A 107 -4.93 -4.11 4.23
CA PRO A 107 -3.47 -4.23 4.16
C PRO A 107 -2.83 -3.87 5.49
N ASP A 108 -1.67 -4.48 5.79
CA ASP A 108 -0.95 -4.20 7.02
C ASP A 108 -0.57 -2.74 7.18
N PHE A 109 -0.07 -2.11 6.12
CA PHE A 109 0.21 -0.68 6.11
C PHE A 109 -0.16 -0.04 4.78
N ILE A 110 -0.61 1.21 4.86
CA ILE A 110 -0.69 2.15 3.75
C ILE A 110 0.19 3.34 4.09
N VAL A 111 0.97 3.83 3.13
CA VAL A 111 1.60 5.15 3.22
C VAL A 111 0.99 6.04 2.15
N ALA A 112 0.50 7.20 2.57
CA ALA A 112 -0.16 8.16 1.68
C ALA A 112 0.45 9.55 1.82
N SER A 113 0.53 10.30 0.71
CA SER A 113 0.75 11.74 0.76
C SER A 113 -0.51 12.45 1.23
N TYR A 114 -0.31 13.60 1.86
CA TYR A 114 -1.38 14.58 2.06
C TYR A 114 -1.76 15.19 0.70
N TYR A 115 -3.02 15.58 0.54
CA TYR A 115 -3.42 16.43 -0.57
C TYR A 115 -2.96 17.87 -0.33
N ASP A 116 -2.61 18.57 -1.40
CA ASP A 116 -2.32 20.00 -1.42
C ASP A 116 -3.60 20.81 -1.71
N ASP A 117 -3.47 22.13 -1.88
CA ASP A 117 -4.62 23.00 -2.17
C ASP A 117 -5.24 22.73 -3.56
N ASN A 118 -4.51 22.08 -4.48
CA ASN A 118 -4.96 21.78 -5.84
C ASN A 118 -5.64 20.40 -5.94
N GLU A 119 -5.38 19.52 -4.98
CA GLU A 119 -5.92 18.18 -4.90
C GLU A 119 -6.98 18.05 -3.81
N LYS A 120 -7.98 17.20 -4.05
CA LYS A 120 -9.10 17.06 -3.10
C LYS A 120 -8.87 15.96 -2.05
N TYR A 121 -7.94 15.02 -2.30
CA TYR A 121 -7.90 13.75 -1.56
C TYR A 121 -6.47 13.19 -1.42
N ASP A 122 -6.21 12.55 -0.27
CA ASP A 122 -4.95 11.83 0.00
C ASP A 122 -4.65 10.80 -1.10
N LYS A 123 -3.37 10.62 -1.44
CA LYS A 123 -2.93 9.62 -2.43
C LYS A 123 -2.09 8.53 -1.81
N ILE A 124 -2.46 7.28 -2.06
CA ILE A 124 -1.71 6.10 -1.64
C ILE A 124 -0.46 5.96 -2.51
N ARG A 125 0.71 5.91 -1.84
CA ARG A 125 2.03 5.74 -2.47
C ARG A 125 2.66 4.38 -2.19
N LEU A 126 2.32 3.77 -1.05
CA LEU A 126 2.80 2.44 -0.65
C LEU A 126 1.67 1.62 -0.05
N ILE A 127 1.57 0.36 -0.44
CA ILE A 127 0.81 -0.69 0.27
C ILE A 127 1.81 -1.75 0.73
N VAL A 128 1.77 -2.11 2.01
CA VAL A 128 2.60 -3.19 2.58
C VAL A 128 1.70 -4.29 3.10
N GLU A 129 2.04 -5.54 2.77
CA GLU A 129 1.45 -6.74 3.32
C GLU A 129 2.54 -7.62 3.95
N ILE A 130 2.33 -8.11 5.16
CA ILE A 130 3.30 -8.90 5.92
C ILE A 130 2.73 -10.29 6.21
N GLY A 131 3.34 -11.31 5.61
CA GLY A 131 2.99 -12.69 5.83
C GLY A 131 3.63 -13.28 7.08
N SER A 132 3.00 -14.35 7.57
CA SER A 132 3.54 -15.17 8.66
C SER A 132 4.17 -16.46 8.13
N LEU A 133 5.29 -16.84 8.73
CA LEU A 133 5.95 -18.13 8.58
C LEU A 133 5.58 -19.07 9.74
N HIS A 134 4.66 -19.99 9.45
CA HIS A 134 4.23 -20.99 10.44
C HIS A 134 5.33 -21.98 10.84
N LYS A 135 6.46 -22.03 10.12
CA LYS A 135 7.64 -22.86 10.44
C LYS A 135 8.92 -22.01 10.36
N ARG A 136 10.03 -22.52 10.91
CA ARG A 136 11.36 -21.89 10.82
C ARG A 136 12.06 -22.09 9.47
N GLU A 137 11.45 -22.90 8.60
CA GLU A 137 11.95 -23.18 7.26
C GLU A 137 11.67 -22.01 6.32
N ALA A 138 12.38 -21.97 5.19
CA ALA A 138 12.09 -21.04 4.11
C ALA A 138 10.60 -21.14 3.69
N ALA A 139 10.01 -20.01 3.31
CA ALA A 139 8.60 -19.99 2.96
C ALA A 139 8.32 -20.89 1.75
N SER A 140 7.25 -21.69 1.83
CA SER A 140 6.83 -22.48 0.68
C SER A 140 6.35 -21.57 -0.45
N ASN A 141 6.47 -22.04 -1.69
CA ASN A 141 5.95 -21.31 -2.85
C ASN A 141 4.44 -21.05 -2.77
N ASN A 142 3.68 -21.87 -2.01
CA ASN A 142 2.25 -21.65 -1.83
C ASN A 142 1.99 -20.43 -0.93
N VAL A 143 2.68 -20.33 0.21
CA VAL A 143 2.55 -19.15 1.11
C VAL A 143 2.98 -17.87 0.37
N LYS A 144 4.06 -17.95 -0.42
CA LYS A 144 4.49 -16.84 -1.28
C LYS A 144 3.43 -16.43 -2.30
N LYS A 145 2.76 -17.39 -2.94
CA LYS A 145 1.67 -17.11 -3.89
C LYS A 145 0.44 -16.51 -3.21
N GLU A 146 0.10 -16.96 -2.02
CA GLU A 146 -1.05 -16.46 -1.25
C GLU A 146 -0.87 -14.99 -0.89
N ILE A 147 0.28 -14.61 -0.30
CA ILE A 147 0.56 -13.21 0.03
C ILE A 147 0.69 -12.33 -1.23
N GLN A 148 1.27 -12.85 -2.31
CA GLN A 148 1.32 -12.13 -3.59
C GLN A 148 -0.08 -11.86 -4.15
N LYS A 149 -0.98 -12.83 -4.05
CA LYS A 149 -2.38 -12.70 -4.46
C LYS A 149 -3.09 -11.64 -3.61
N GLN A 150 -2.94 -11.71 -2.29
CA GLN A 150 -3.54 -10.75 -1.37
C GLN A 150 -3.04 -9.32 -1.61
N LEU A 151 -1.72 -9.14 -1.77
CA LEU A 151 -1.15 -7.84 -2.17
C LEU A 151 -1.74 -7.38 -3.50
N HIS A 152 -1.79 -8.25 -4.52
CA HIS A 152 -2.34 -7.90 -5.82
C HIS A 152 -3.81 -7.49 -5.74
N GLU A 153 -4.62 -8.16 -4.93
CA GLU A 153 -6.02 -7.78 -4.68
C GLU A 153 -6.10 -6.36 -4.10
N TYR A 154 -5.24 -5.98 -3.14
CA TYR A 154 -5.20 -4.60 -2.64
C TYR A 154 -4.77 -3.59 -3.69
N MET A 155 -3.78 -3.94 -4.53
CA MET A 155 -3.36 -3.06 -5.60
C MET A 155 -4.49 -2.83 -6.60
N VAL A 156 -5.26 -3.87 -6.97
CA VAL A 156 -6.44 -3.71 -7.84
C VAL A 156 -7.49 -2.78 -7.22
N LEU A 157 -7.66 -2.81 -5.90
CA LEU A 157 -8.59 -1.90 -5.22
C LEU A 157 -8.20 -0.42 -5.35
N LEU A 158 -6.96 -0.08 -5.71
CA LEU A 158 -6.58 1.31 -5.93
C LEU A 158 -7.35 1.99 -7.09
N GLY A 159 -7.91 1.19 -8.00
CA GLY A 159 -8.62 1.67 -9.18
C GLY A 159 -7.69 2.29 -10.22
N ASP A 160 -8.28 3.10 -11.09
CA ASP A 160 -7.55 3.81 -12.14
C ASP A 160 -6.60 4.87 -11.58
N GLU A 161 -5.62 5.27 -12.38
CA GLU A 161 -4.73 6.39 -12.06
C GLU A 161 -5.55 7.66 -11.82
N GLY A 162 -5.27 8.35 -10.72
CA GLY A 162 -6.02 9.52 -10.25
C GLY A 162 -7.16 9.20 -9.28
N ALA A 163 -7.53 7.93 -9.09
CA ALA A 163 -8.60 7.55 -8.14
C ALA A 163 -8.11 7.62 -6.68
N ARG A 164 -7.26 6.67 -6.27
CA ARG A 164 -6.62 6.64 -4.93
C ARG A 164 -5.13 6.89 -4.95
N TRP A 165 -4.54 6.99 -6.13
CA TRP A 165 -3.11 7.00 -6.38
C TRP A 165 -2.82 7.76 -7.67
N ALA A 166 -1.60 8.23 -7.89
CA ALA A 166 -1.22 8.98 -9.10
C ALA A 166 -0.24 8.18 -9.96
N THR A 167 0.69 8.82 -10.67
CA THR A 167 1.61 8.20 -11.65
C THR A 167 2.37 6.97 -11.15
N ASN A 168 2.59 6.83 -9.84
CA ASN A 168 3.25 5.68 -9.24
C ASN A 168 2.67 5.31 -7.87
N VAL A 169 2.65 4.01 -7.62
CA VAL A 169 2.37 3.37 -6.32
C VAL A 169 3.18 2.08 -6.25
N LEU A 170 3.62 1.71 -5.05
CA LEU A 170 4.36 0.47 -4.81
C LEU A 170 3.56 -0.45 -3.89
N GLY A 171 3.38 -1.70 -4.31
CA GLY A 171 2.96 -2.78 -3.41
C GLY A 171 4.19 -3.55 -2.94
N VAL A 172 4.30 -3.81 -1.64
CA VAL A 172 5.39 -4.59 -1.04
C VAL A 172 4.81 -5.73 -0.23
N ALA A 173 5.17 -6.96 -0.55
CA ALA A 173 4.88 -8.11 0.30
C ALA A 173 6.16 -8.50 1.05
N ILE A 174 6.07 -8.68 2.35
CA ILE A 174 7.18 -9.08 3.23
C ILE A 174 6.87 -10.44 3.83
N LEU A 175 7.84 -11.34 3.81
CA LEU A 175 7.73 -12.68 4.37
C LEU A 175 9.04 -13.06 5.06
N GLY A 176 9.13 -12.81 6.36
CA GLY A 176 10.36 -12.98 7.12
C GLY A 176 11.41 -11.96 6.67
N THR A 177 12.48 -12.44 6.03
CA THR A 177 13.54 -11.59 5.46
C THR A 177 13.45 -11.47 3.95
N GLU A 178 12.39 -11.96 3.33
CA GLU A 178 12.17 -11.86 1.89
C GLU A 178 11.12 -10.81 1.56
N VAL A 179 11.30 -10.11 0.44
CA VAL A 179 10.35 -9.11 -0.07
C VAL A 179 10.05 -9.32 -1.55
N CYS A 180 8.85 -8.96 -1.99
CA CYS A 180 8.54 -8.84 -3.42
C CYS A 180 7.67 -7.62 -3.68
N PHE A 181 7.60 -7.22 -4.96
CA PHE A 181 7.06 -5.93 -5.36
C PHE A 181 5.98 -6.05 -6.43
N SER A 182 4.90 -5.32 -6.26
CA SER A 182 3.84 -5.09 -7.26
C SER A 182 3.90 -3.65 -7.73
N ARG A 183 3.81 -3.41 -9.05
CA ARG A 183 3.90 -2.08 -9.66
C ARG A 183 2.82 -1.88 -10.72
N PRO A 184 2.38 -0.65 -10.95
CA PRO A 184 1.55 -0.32 -12.10
C PRO A 184 2.34 -0.54 -13.40
N ARG A 185 1.64 -1.00 -14.44
CA ARG A 185 2.18 -1.19 -15.79
C ARG A 185 1.08 -0.86 -16.79
N LYS A 186 1.40 0.01 -17.76
CA LYS A 186 0.50 0.28 -18.89
C LYS A 186 0.41 -0.94 -19.81
N ARG A 187 -0.81 -1.37 -20.12
CA ARG A 187 -1.08 -2.36 -21.16
C ARG A 187 -0.77 -1.77 -22.52
N LYS A 188 -0.19 -2.60 -23.40
CA LYS A 188 0.17 -2.18 -24.76
C LYS A 188 -1.04 -1.97 -25.67
N GLU A 189 -2.15 -2.62 -25.36
CA GLU A 189 -3.33 -2.71 -26.23
C GLU A 189 -4.21 -1.45 -26.12
N ASP A 190 -4.51 -1.01 -24.89
CA ASP A 190 -5.48 0.06 -24.61
C ASP A 190 -4.90 1.18 -23.73
N GLY A 191 -3.64 1.06 -23.29
CA GLY A 191 -3.01 2.02 -22.37
C GLY A 191 -3.49 1.94 -20.92
N SER A 192 -4.45 1.05 -20.61
CA SER A 192 -4.97 0.87 -19.25
C SER A 192 -3.87 0.41 -18.30
N ILE A 193 -3.99 0.77 -17.02
CA ILE A 193 -3.04 0.35 -16.01
C ILE A 193 -3.45 -1.01 -15.46
N MET A 194 -2.48 -1.92 -15.40
CA MET A 194 -2.58 -3.17 -14.66
C MET A 194 -1.47 -3.26 -13.63
N PHE A 195 -1.74 -3.90 -12.49
CA PHE A 195 -0.72 -4.17 -11.49
C PHE A 195 -0.01 -5.49 -11.78
N THR A 196 1.31 -5.50 -11.68
CA THR A 196 2.09 -6.73 -11.88
C THR A 196 1.89 -7.69 -10.73
N MET A 197 1.62 -8.97 -11.02
CA MET A 197 1.78 -10.02 -10.02
C MET A 197 3.28 -10.17 -9.70
N PRO A 198 3.72 -10.03 -8.43
CA PRO A 198 5.14 -10.16 -8.11
C PRO A 198 5.65 -11.55 -8.50
N SER A 199 6.76 -11.63 -9.23
CA SER A 199 7.31 -12.91 -9.72
C SER A 199 8.64 -13.29 -9.05
N LYS A 200 9.35 -12.31 -8.49
CA LYS A 200 10.67 -12.49 -7.89
C LYS A 200 10.66 -12.02 -6.44
N TRP A 201 11.21 -12.85 -5.57
CA TRP A 201 11.51 -12.51 -4.19
C TRP A 201 12.97 -12.07 -4.08
N HIS A 202 13.19 -11.05 -3.27
CA HIS A 202 14.48 -10.45 -2.97
C HIS A 202 14.74 -10.55 -1.48
N SER A 203 15.99 -10.45 -1.05
CA SER A 203 16.27 -10.25 0.37
C SER A 203 15.85 -8.84 0.78
N LEU A 204 15.30 -8.70 1.99
CA LEU A 204 15.05 -7.42 2.64
C LEU A 204 16.34 -6.59 2.78
N TYR A 205 17.49 -7.26 2.80
CA TYR A 205 18.81 -6.64 2.92
C TYR A 205 19.49 -6.39 1.57
N ASP A 206 18.86 -6.76 0.45
CA ASP A 206 19.37 -6.40 -0.86
C ASP A 206 19.11 -4.91 -1.12
N ASP A 207 20.03 -4.25 -1.82
CA ASP A 207 19.87 -2.87 -2.30
C ASP A 207 18.53 -2.62 -3.01
N THR A 208 17.91 -3.67 -3.56
CA THR A 208 16.63 -3.56 -4.27
C THR A 208 15.55 -3.02 -3.35
N PHE A 209 15.47 -3.48 -2.10
CA PHE A 209 14.46 -2.99 -1.15
C PHE A 209 14.63 -1.50 -0.88
N VAL A 210 15.83 -1.10 -0.47
CA VAL A 210 16.17 0.29 -0.15
C VAL A 210 15.93 1.20 -1.36
N LYS A 211 16.36 0.79 -2.56
CA LYS A 211 16.13 1.55 -3.81
C LYS A 211 14.65 1.76 -4.11
N GLU A 212 13.81 0.76 -3.89
CA GLU A 212 12.37 0.88 -4.16
C GLU A 212 11.67 1.76 -3.11
N ILE A 213 12.04 1.63 -1.84
CA ILE A 213 11.50 2.50 -0.77
C ILE A 213 11.97 3.95 -0.96
N ASN A 214 13.23 4.19 -1.31
CA ASN A 214 13.75 5.54 -1.59
C ASN A 214 13.07 6.20 -2.79
N LYS A 215 12.66 5.42 -3.81
CA LYS A 215 11.86 5.97 -4.92
C LYS A 215 10.51 6.48 -4.43
N VAL A 216 9.87 5.77 -3.51
CA VAL A 216 8.60 6.22 -2.91
C VAL A 216 8.83 7.47 -2.06
N ALA A 217 9.91 7.52 -1.27
CA ALA A 217 10.24 8.69 -0.45
C ALA A 217 10.44 9.93 -1.32
N LYS A 218 11.19 9.79 -2.42
CA LYS A 218 11.38 10.87 -3.38
C LYS A 218 10.05 11.34 -4.01
N MET A 219 9.15 10.42 -4.34
CA MET A 219 7.83 10.81 -4.87
C MET A 219 7.00 11.63 -3.88
N LEU A 220 7.14 11.33 -2.58
CA LEU A 220 6.47 12.09 -1.52
C LEU A 220 7.08 13.48 -1.34
N GLU A 221 8.39 13.62 -1.52
CA GLU A 221 9.08 14.91 -1.55
C GLU A 221 8.63 15.74 -2.76
N ASP A 222 8.63 15.13 -3.95
CA ASP A 222 8.20 15.79 -5.19
C ASP A 222 6.72 16.28 -5.09
N ASP A 223 5.84 15.50 -4.44
CA ASP A 223 4.44 15.90 -4.19
C ASP A 223 4.30 17.10 -3.24
N ALA A 224 5.29 17.36 -2.38
CA ALA A 224 5.24 18.44 -1.39
C ALA A 224 5.77 19.78 -1.93
N ASP A 225 6.50 19.75 -3.05
CA ASP A 225 7.12 20.91 -3.69
C ASP A 225 6.29 21.47 -4.86
N ASP A 226 5.24 20.76 -5.29
CA ASP A 226 4.26 21.19 -6.34
C ASP A 226 3.13 22.06 -5.75
#